data_AF-A0A6J4RY11-F1
#
_entry.id   AF-A0A6J4RY11-F1
#
_cell.length_a   1.000
_cell.length_b   1.000
_cell.length_c   1.000
_cell.angle_alpha   90.00
_cell.angle_beta   90.00
_cell.angle_gamma   90.00
#
_symmetry.space_group_name_H-M   'P 1'
#
loop_
_entity.id
_entity.type
_entity.pdbx_description
1 polymer ?
#
loop_
_entity_poly.entity_id
_entity_poly.type
_entity_poly.pdbx_seq_one_letter_code
_entity_poly.pdbx_strand_id
1 'polypeptide(L)'
;MSRREALFAALEPPTDPAAFLEAVPELALARGLEGSPYHHLDTLDHVLEVVRRVEEELEVRRLGARVPAGRVKGLRLAALLHDVAKPVTRGELEGRVLFVAHDSLGAALVRRICRRLGVPAAHTDLAATLTALHLKIGFMENPRTDHPPDRLARAAGPFGEELAVLSLADRLAAQGPRLKPEHIDRHVALCAGFLETSSKLNPYPEPDYGALAGALPPDATDADAGYAAAHARLLVARGLDPEAATAASVAHATSLLRR
;
A
#
# COMPACT_ATOMS: atom_id res chain seq x y z
N MET A 1 -7.15 26.12 -2.24
CA MET A 1 -6.35 24.88 -2.14
C MET A 1 -7.16 23.74 -2.75
N SER A 2 -6.60 22.97 -3.67
CA SER A 2 -7.26 21.79 -4.25
C SER A 2 -7.46 20.69 -3.18
N ARG A 3 -8.41 19.77 -3.39
CA ARG A 3 -8.62 18.63 -2.45
C ARG A 3 -7.37 17.78 -2.26
N ARG A 4 -6.55 17.64 -3.32
CA ARG A 4 -5.24 16.98 -3.26
C ARG A 4 -4.26 17.69 -2.33
N GLU A 5 -4.11 18.99 -2.51
CA GLU A 5 -3.20 19.79 -1.69
C GLU A 5 -3.64 19.79 -0.22
N ALA A 6 -4.96 19.85 0.02
CA ALA A 6 -5.52 19.71 1.36
C ALA A 6 -5.18 18.36 1.99
N LEU A 7 -5.36 17.25 1.27
CA LEU A 7 -5.00 15.92 1.76
C LEU A 7 -3.50 15.81 2.07
N PHE A 8 -2.63 16.23 1.16
CA PHE A 8 -1.19 16.10 1.40
C PHE A 8 -0.69 17.03 2.51
N ALA A 9 -1.27 18.22 2.67
CA ALA A 9 -1.00 19.07 3.82
C ALA A 9 -1.46 18.43 5.13
N ALA A 10 -2.65 17.80 5.14
CA ALA A 10 -3.18 17.10 6.32
C ALA A 10 -2.37 15.85 6.70
N LEU A 11 -1.63 15.26 5.76
CA LEU A 11 -0.72 14.14 6.01
C LEU A 11 0.68 14.59 6.46
N GLU A 12 1.01 15.88 6.37
CA GLU A 12 2.27 16.41 6.93
C GLU A 12 2.13 16.57 8.46
N PRO A 13 3.16 16.23 9.26
CA PRO A 13 3.12 16.44 10.71
C PRO A 13 3.01 17.93 11.11
N PRO A 14 2.19 18.28 12.11
CA PRO A 14 1.24 17.43 12.81
C PRO A 14 0.06 17.06 11.90
N THR A 15 -0.31 15.78 11.87
CA THR A 15 -1.38 15.29 11.00
C THR A 15 -2.74 15.85 11.42
N ASP A 16 -3.66 16.00 10.45
CA ASP A 16 -5.03 16.44 10.66
C ASP A 16 -6.05 15.36 10.28
N PRO A 17 -6.55 14.60 11.28
CA PRO A 17 -7.54 13.56 11.04
C PRO A 17 -8.89 14.00 10.50
N ALA A 18 -9.35 15.20 10.84
CA ALA A 18 -10.60 15.69 10.31
C ALA A 18 -10.47 15.93 8.80
N ALA A 19 -9.36 16.55 8.39
CA ALA A 19 -9.11 16.86 6.99
C ALA A 19 -8.94 15.62 6.10
N PHE A 20 -8.23 14.57 6.55
CA PHE A 20 -8.13 13.35 5.74
C PHE A 20 -9.46 12.59 5.64
N LEU A 21 -10.32 12.61 6.68
CA LEU A 21 -11.63 11.94 6.65
C LEU A 21 -12.60 12.67 5.72
N GLU A 22 -12.50 13.99 5.64
CA GLU A 22 -13.25 14.79 4.67
C GLU A 22 -12.80 14.50 3.23
N ALA A 23 -11.48 14.40 3.00
CA ALA A 23 -10.93 14.09 1.68
C ALA A 23 -11.20 12.64 1.24
N VAL A 24 -11.18 11.69 2.18
CA VAL A 24 -11.33 10.25 1.96
C VAL A 24 -12.47 9.69 2.82
N PRO A 25 -13.74 10.00 2.48
CA PRO A 25 -14.90 9.56 3.24
C PRO A 25 -15.05 8.03 3.31
N GLU A 26 -14.43 7.28 2.39
CA GLU A 26 -14.40 5.82 2.40
C GLU A 26 -13.81 5.24 3.71
N LEU A 27 -12.90 5.97 4.36
CA LEU A 27 -12.30 5.58 5.64
C LEU A 27 -13.31 5.59 6.79
N ALA A 28 -14.39 6.37 6.69
CA ALA A 28 -15.40 6.40 7.74
C ALA A 28 -16.10 5.04 7.92
N LEU A 29 -16.11 4.19 6.88
CA LEU A 29 -16.65 2.83 6.94
C LEU A 29 -15.82 1.89 7.83
N ALA A 30 -14.57 2.24 8.14
CA ALA A 30 -13.71 1.46 9.02
C ALA A 30 -13.94 1.75 10.51
N ARG A 31 -14.72 2.79 10.85
CA ARG A 31 -15.01 3.16 12.22
C ARG A 31 -15.84 2.07 12.91
N GLY A 32 -15.41 1.65 14.09
CA GLY A 32 -16.03 0.58 14.86
C GLY A 32 -15.86 -0.82 14.26
N LEU A 33 -15.11 -0.96 13.16
CA LEU A 33 -14.82 -2.27 12.58
C LEU A 33 -13.69 -2.95 13.35
N GLU A 34 -14.05 -3.93 14.16
CA GLU A 34 -13.08 -4.70 14.95
C GLU A 34 -12.13 -5.52 14.07
N GLY A 35 -10.84 -5.50 14.43
CA GLY A 35 -9.80 -6.28 13.79
C GLY A 35 -9.64 -7.69 14.38
N SER A 36 -8.48 -8.30 14.12
CA SER A 36 -8.10 -9.56 14.78
C SER A 36 -7.66 -9.32 16.24
N PRO A 37 -7.56 -10.36 17.08
CA PRO A 37 -7.08 -10.21 18.47
C PRO A 37 -5.64 -9.68 18.64
N TYR A 38 -4.92 -9.46 17.53
CA TYR A 38 -3.63 -8.78 17.51
C TYR A 38 -3.77 -7.25 17.49
N HIS A 39 -4.99 -6.73 17.35
CA HIS A 39 -5.31 -5.31 17.32
C HIS A 39 -6.03 -4.91 18.61
N HIS A 40 -5.67 -3.75 19.17
CA HIS A 40 -6.38 -3.13 20.31
C HIS A 40 -7.30 -1.98 19.89
N LEU A 41 -7.15 -1.51 18.64
CA LEU A 41 -7.92 -0.43 18.03
C LEU A 41 -8.92 -1.00 17.03
N ASP A 42 -9.96 -0.23 16.75
CA ASP A 42 -10.77 -0.47 15.56
C ASP A 42 -9.96 -0.20 14.28
N THR A 43 -10.51 -0.56 13.13
CA THR A 43 -9.78 -0.46 11.85
C THR A 43 -9.44 1.00 11.49
N LEU A 44 -10.30 1.97 11.80
CA LEU A 44 -10.01 3.38 11.50
C LEU A 44 -8.88 3.88 12.41
N ASP A 45 -9.01 3.68 13.72
CA ASP A 45 -8.01 4.13 14.69
C ASP A 45 -6.65 3.45 14.46
N HIS A 46 -6.66 2.17 14.06
CA HIS A 46 -5.46 1.46 13.60
C HIS A 46 -4.80 2.17 12.43
N VAL A 47 -5.55 2.51 11.38
CA VAL A 47 -5.01 3.26 10.22
C VAL A 47 -4.38 4.58 10.65
N LEU A 48 -4.98 5.31 11.59
CA LEU A 48 -4.42 6.58 12.07
C LEU A 48 -3.12 6.39 12.84
N GLU A 49 -3.05 5.33 13.65
CA GLU A 49 -1.83 4.95 14.35
C GLU A 49 -0.75 4.50 13.36
N VAL A 50 -1.08 3.77 12.28
CA VAL A 50 -0.11 3.40 11.23
C VAL A 50 0.50 4.65 10.58
N VAL A 51 -0.32 5.67 10.25
CA VAL A 51 0.18 6.94 9.72
C VAL A 51 1.18 7.57 10.70
N ARG A 52 0.86 7.62 12.00
CA ARG A 52 1.77 8.13 13.03
C ARG A 52 3.07 7.33 13.13
N ARG A 53 2.99 6.00 13.04
CA ARG A 53 4.15 5.09 13.11
C ARG A 53 5.05 5.19 11.88
N VAL A 54 4.49 5.48 10.71
CA VAL A 54 5.27 5.76 9.50
C VAL A 54 6.13 7.01 9.71
N GLU A 55 5.58 8.09 10.26
CA GLU A 55 6.36 9.30 10.57
C GLU A 55 7.48 9.02 11.56
N GLU A 56 7.15 8.31 12.64
CA GLU A 56 8.12 7.90 13.65
C GLU A 56 9.26 7.05 13.04
N GLU A 57 8.95 6.13 12.13
CA GLU A 57 9.96 5.31 11.48
C GLU A 57 10.78 6.07 10.43
N LEU A 58 10.21 7.07 9.74
CA LEU A 58 10.95 7.97 8.86
C LEU A 58 11.99 8.81 9.64
N GLU A 59 11.69 9.17 10.89
CA GLU A 59 12.60 9.90 11.79
C GLU A 59 13.63 8.98 12.45
N VAL A 60 13.18 7.91 13.11
CA VAL A 60 14.03 7.00 13.92
C VAL A 60 14.85 6.07 13.03
N ARG A 61 14.27 5.62 11.90
CA ARG A 61 14.91 4.73 10.91
C ARG A 61 15.46 3.46 11.53
N ARG A 62 14.66 2.76 12.35
CA ARG A 62 15.01 1.49 13.00
C ARG A 62 15.49 0.44 11.99
N LEU A 63 14.88 0.40 10.82
CA LEU A 63 15.26 -0.52 9.74
C LEU A 63 16.49 -0.08 8.94
N GLY A 64 16.98 1.15 9.14
CA GLY A 64 17.97 1.77 8.26
C GLY A 64 17.43 2.16 6.88
N ALA A 65 16.11 2.05 6.67
CA ALA A 65 15.46 2.29 5.39
C ALA A 65 15.72 3.71 4.85
N ARG A 66 15.83 3.85 3.54
CA ARG A 66 16.18 5.10 2.83
C ARG A 66 15.09 5.54 1.87
N VAL A 67 13.97 6.01 2.42
CA VAL A 67 12.87 6.57 1.62
C VAL A 67 13.27 7.92 1.01
N PRO A 68 13.27 8.07 -0.33
CA PRO A 68 13.54 9.35 -0.99
C PRO A 68 12.47 10.40 -0.65
N ALA A 69 12.88 11.66 -0.51
CA ALA A 69 11.96 12.76 -0.15
C ALA A 69 10.74 12.87 -1.09
N GLY A 70 10.92 12.62 -2.39
CA GLY A 70 9.82 12.64 -3.38
C GLY A 70 8.76 11.55 -3.20
N ARG A 71 9.05 10.50 -2.41
CA ARG A 71 8.17 9.35 -2.18
C ARG A 71 7.51 9.33 -0.81
N VAL A 72 7.95 10.18 0.13
CA VAL A 72 7.35 10.31 1.47
C VAL A 72 5.84 10.59 1.40
N LYS A 73 5.40 11.49 0.51
CA LYS A 73 3.96 11.78 0.32
C LYS A 73 3.17 10.56 -0.16
N GLY A 74 3.76 9.76 -1.05
CA GLY A 74 3.16 8.51 -1.51
C GLY A 74 3.07 7.47 -0.39
N LEU A 75 4.12 7.33 0.43
CA LEU A 75 4.15 6.42 1.56
C LEU A 75 3.09 6.78 2.62
N ARG A 76 2.95 8.07 2.95
CA ARG A 76 1.87 8.55 3.84
C ARG A 76 0.48 8.24 3.29
N LEU A 77 0.29 8.42 1.98
CA LEU A 77 -0.95 8.06 1.31
C LEU A 77 -1.21 6.55 1.37
N ALA A 78 -0.17 5.73 1.16
CA ALA A 78 -0.28 4.27 1.28
C ALA A 78 -0.64 3.85 2.71
N ALA A 79 -0.03 4.46 3.72
CA ALA A 79 -0.35 4.22 5.13
C ALA A 79 -1.82 4.51 5.45
N LEU A 80 -2.34 5.63 4.94
CA LEU A 80 -3.75 6.00 5.12
C LEU A 80 -4.71 5.01 4.41
N LEU A 81 -4.29 4.40 3.30
CA LEU A 81 -5.17 3.62 2.43
C LEU A 81 -4.94 2.10 2.48
N HIS A 82 -3.92 1.59 3.19
CA HIS A 82 -3.51 0.19 3.11
C HIS A 82 -4.65 -0.80 3.42
N ASP A 83 -5.56 -0.40 4.30
CA ASP A 83 -6.69 -1.20 4.77
C ASP A 83 -8.06 -0.71 4.29
N VAL A 84 -8.10 0.21 3.31
CA VAL A 84 -9.34 0.88 2.88
C VAL A 84 -10.46 -0.08 2.41
N ALA A 85 -10.09 -1.29 1.99
CA ALA A 85 -11.04 -2.32 1.55
C ALA A 85 -11.53 -3.25 2.67
N LYS A 86 -10.98 -3.21 3.90
CA LYS A 86 -11.44 -4.08 4.99
C LYS A 86 -12.97 -4.02 5.21
N PRO A 87 -13.61 -2.83 5.25
CA PRO A 87 -15.07 -2.77 5.47
C PRO A 87 -15.90 -3.51 4.44
N VAL A 88 -15.50 -3.44 3.16
CA VAL A 88 -16.24 -4.03 2.03
C VAL A 88 -15.83 -5.48 1.73
N THR A 89 -14.83 -6.01 2.43
CA THR A 89 -14.34 -7.40 2.30
C THR A 89 -14.54 -8.22 3.58
N ARG A 90 -15.20 -7.63 4.58
CA ARG A 90 -15.54 -8.31 5.82
C ARG A 90 -16.44 -9.51 5.51
N GLY A 91 -15.96 -10.69 5.90
CA GLY A 91 -16.72 -11.93 5.91
C GLY A 91 -16.62 -12.61 7.26
N GLU A 92 -17.39 -13.67 7.44
CA GLU A 92 -17.33 -14.53 8.61
C GLU A 92 -17.33 -15.98 8.16
N LEU A 93 -16.40 -16.78 8.70
CA LEU A 93 -16.32 -18.21 8.45
C LEU A 93 -16.10 -18.91 9.79
N GLU A 94 -17.00 -19.81 10.16
CA GLU A 94 -16.93 -20.59 11.42
C GLU A 94 -16.74 -19.68 12.66
N GLY A 95 -17.46 -18.55 12.71
CA GLY A 95 -17.37 -17.58 13.80
C GLY A 95 -16.10 -16.72 13.82
N ARG A 96 -15.25 -16.80 12.79
CA ARG A 96 -14.05 -15.97 12.63
C ARG A 96 -14.28 -14.90 11.59
N VAL A 97 -14.05 -13.65 11.97
CA VAL A 97 -14.04 -12.51 11.04
C VAL A 97 -12.82 -12.61 10.13
N LEU A 98 -13.03 -12.43 8.82
CA LEU A 98 -12.01 -12.47 7.78
C LEU A 98 -12.16 -11.25 6.87
N PHE A 99 -11.05 -10.85 6.25
CA PHE A 99 -11.00 -9.76 5.26
C PHE A 99 -10.36 -10.29 3.98
N VAL A 100 -11.10 -11.10 3.23
CA VAL A 100 -10.53 -11.84 2.09
C VAL A 100 -10.26 -10.87 0.93
N ALA A 101 -9.04 -10.89 0.39
CA ALA A 101 -8.60 -10.09 -0.75
C ALA A 101 -8.69 -8.56 -0.57
N HIS A 102 -8.70 -8.06 0.68
CA HIS A 102 -8.71 -6.62 0.96
C HIS A 102 -7.47 -5.88 0.45
N ASP A 103 -6.32 -6.55 0.37
CA ASP A 103 -5.10 -6.02 -0.25
C ASP A 103 -5.33 -5.70 -1.75
N SER A 104 -5.82 -6.69 -2.51
CA SER A 104 -6.01 -6.59 -3.96
C SER A 104 -7.17 -5.67 -4.34
N LEU A 105 -8.30 -5.76 -3.62
CA LEU A 105 -9.41 -4.82 -3.79
C LEU A 105 -9.02 -3.41 -3.31
N GLY A 106 -8.22 -3.31 -2.24
CA GLY A 106 -7.68 -2.07 -1.71
C GLY A 106 -6.91 -1.29 -2.76
N ALA A 107 -6.02 -1.95 -3.52
CA ALA A 107 -5.30 -1.31 -4.62
C ALA A 107 -6.24 -0.72 -5.69
N ALA A 108 -7.35 -1.39 -6.01
CA ALA A 108 -8.36 -0.88 -6.94
C ALA A 108 -9.15 0.31 -6.35
N LEU A 109 -9.42 0.31 -5.04
CA LEU A 109 -10.03 1.45 -4.34
C LEU A 109 -9.07 2.65 -4.27
N VAL A 110 -7.78 2.41 -4.03
CA VAL A 110 -6.73 3.44 -4.06
C VAL A 110 -6.73 4.16 -5.41
N ARG A 111 -6.81 3.44 -6.54
CA ARG A 111 -6.98 4.05 -7.87
C ARG A 111 -8.19 4.99 -7.91
N ARG A 112 -9.36 4.51 -7.47
CA ARG A 112 -10.60 5.30 -7.51
C ARG A 112 -10.50 6.58 -6.68
N ILE A 113 -9.92 6.48 -5.49
CA ILE A 113 -9.68 7.61 -4.58
C ILE A 113 -8.68 8.59 -5.20
N CYS A 114 -7.55 8.09 -5.71
CA CYS A 114 -6.51 8.87 -6.36
C CYS A 114 -7.02 9.62 -7.59
N ARG A 115 -7.84 8.96 -8.42
CA ARG A 115 -8.50 9.58 -9.59
C ARG A 115 -9.44 10.71 -9.16
N ARG A 116 -10.29 10.48 -8.15
CA ARG A 116 -11.19 11.51 -7.59
C ARG A 116 -10.44 12.71 -7.02
N LEU A 117 -9.25 12.48 -6.48
CA LEU A 117 -8.43 13.52 -5.85
C LEU A 117 -7.43 14.15 -6.81
N GLY A 118 -7.19 13.60 -8.00
CA GLY A 118 -6.17 14.10 -8.93
C GLY A 118 -4.73 13.83 -8.47
N VAL A 119 -4.52 12.71 -7.78
CA VAL A 119 -3.18 12.28 -7.31
C VAL A 119 -2.31 11.88 -8.51
N PRO A 120 -1.03 12.31 -8.58
CA PRO A 120 -0.13 11.98 -9.68
C PRO A 120 0.14 10.48 -9.82
N ALA A 121 0.60 10.06 -11.00
CA ALA A 121 0.83 8.67 -11.35
C ALA A 121 1.83 7.99 -10.40
N ALA A 122 2.96 8.65 -10.12
CA ALA A 122 4.00 8.11 -9.25
C ALA A 122 3.53 7.84 -7.81
N HIS A 123 2.71 8.75 -7.23
CA HIS A 123 2.15 8.54 -5.89
C HIS A 123 1.03 7.50 -5.90
N THR A 124 0.25 7.41 -6.99
CA THR A 124 -0.79 6.39 -7.13
C THR A 124 -0.18 5.00 -7.30
N ASP A 125 0.87 4.85 -8.10
CA ASP A 125 1.59 3.59 -8.30
C ASP A 125 2.16 3.08 -6.97
N LEU A 126 2.88 3.95 -6.26
CA LEU A 126 3.44 3.64 -4.96
C LEU A 126 2.33 3.20 -3.99
N ALA A 127 1.28 4.01 -3.83
CA ALA A 127 0.19 3.70 -2.90
C ALA A 127 -0.55 2.40 -3.25
N ALA A 128 -0.84 2.16 -4.54
CA ALA A 128 -1.50 0.95 -4.99
C ALA A 128 -0.62 -0.30 -4.81
N THR A 129 0.69 -0.19 -5.12
CA THR A 129 1.66 -1.27 -4.93
C THR A 129 1.80 -1.65 -3.46
N LEU A 130 1.99 -0.65 -2.59
CA LEU A 130 2.13 -0.88 -1.15
C LEU A 130 0.83 -1.46 -0.57
N THR A 131 -0.33 -0.94 -0.96
CA THR A 131 -1.63 -1.49 -0.53
C THR A 131 -1.79 -2.96 -0.94
N ALA A 132 -1.40 -3.34 -2.16
CA ALA A 132 -1.47 -4.73 -2.61
C ALA A 132 -0.49 -5.67 -1.86
N LEU A 133 0.60 -5.12 -1.30
CA LEU A 133 1.71 -5.89 -0.73
C LEU A 133 1.87 -5.76 0.78
N HIS A 134 1.06 -4.93 1.46
CA HIS A 134 1.31 -4.51 2.85
C HIS A 134 1.44 -5.67 3.84
N LEU A 135 0.72 -6.78 3.63
CA LEU A 135 0.81 -7.97 4.49
C LEU A 135 2.01 -8.86 4.20
N LYS A 136 2.59 -8.79 2.99
CA LYS A 136 3.37 -9.89 2.40
C LYS A 136 4.70 -10.14 3.12
N ILE A 137 5.35 -9.11 3.66
CA ILE A 137 6.60 -9.28 4.45
C ILE A 137 6.34 -10.19 5.65
N GLY A 138 5.19 -10.06 6.32
CA GLY A 138 4.82 -10.89 7.47
C GLY A 138 4.61 -12.38 7.12
N PHE A 139 4.46 -12.72 5.84
CA PHE A 139 4.20 -14.08 5.36
C PHE A 139 5.25 -14.61 4.38
N MET A 140 6.28 -13.84 4.02
CA MET A 140 7.20 -14.20 2.94
C MET A 140 8.06 -15.45 3.21
N GLU A 141 8.27 -15.81 4.48
CA GLU A 141 8.97 -17.04 4.87
C GLU A 141 8.05 -18.27 4.97
N ASN A 142 6.73 -18.09 4.84
CA ASN A 142 5.79 -19.21 4.85
C ASN A 142 6.02 -20.07 3.59
N PRO A 143 6.25 -21.39 3.69
CA PRO A 143 6.45 -22.26 2.53
C PRO A 143 5.31 -22.26 1.51
N ARG A 144 4.12 -21.81 1.91
CA ARG A 144 2.92 -21.70 1.05
C ARG A 144 2.65 -20.28 0.55
N THR A 145 3.53 -19.32 0.81
CA THR A 145 3.35 -17.94 0.36
C THR A 145 3.33 -17.85 -1.17
N ASP A 146 2.49 -16.96 -1.69
CA ASP A 146 2.52 -16.57 -3.09
C ASP A 146 3.57 -15.49 -3.37
N HIS A 147 4.22 -14.94 -2.33
CA HIS A 147 5.28 -13.92 -2.41
C HIS A 147 6.50 -14.31 -1.57
N PRO A 148 7.33 -15.28 -2.01
CA PRO A 148 8.64 -15.51 -1.40
C PRO A 148 9.53 -14.25 -1.56
N PRO A 149 10.61 -14.10 -0.77
CA PRO A 149 11.36 -12.84 -0.67
C PRO A 149 11.75 -12.23 -2.04
N ASP A 150 12.32 -13.02 -2.95
CA ASP A 150 12.73 -12.53 -4.28
C ASP A 150 11.56 -12.07 -5.15
N ARG A 151 10.42 -12.77 -5.05
CA ARG A 151 9.21 -12.38 -5.79
C ARG A 151 8.61 -11.12 -5.18
N LEU A 152 8.57 -11.03 -3.85
CA LEU A 152 8.07 -9.85 -3.16
C LEU A 152 8.91 -8.62 -3.50
N ALA A 153 10.23 -8.77 -3.54
CA ALA A 153 11.15 -7.70 -3.94
C ALA A 153 10.88 -7.23 -5.38
N ARG A 154 10.73 -8.15 -6.34
CA ARG A 154 10.33 -7.79 -7.71
C ARG A 154 8.94 -7.15 -7.80
N ALA A 155 7.99 -7.60 -6.96
CA ALA A 155 6.64 -7.07 -6.90
C ALA A 155 6.60 -5.64 -6.31
N ALA A 156 7.43 -5.36 -5.30
CA ALA A 156 7.61 -4.02 -4.74
C ALA A 156 8.38 -3.12 -5.71
N GLY A 157 9.31 -3.69 -6.48
CA GLY A 157 10.16 -2.99 -7.43
C GLY A 157 10.86 -1.82 -6.75
N PRO A 158 10.77 -0.58 -7.30
CA PRO A 158 11.46 0.57 -6.74
C PRO A 158 11.00 0.94 -5.32
N PHE A 159 9.89 0.38 -4.81
CA PHE A 159 9.26 0.77 -3.55
C PHE A 159 9.57 -0.14 -2.35
N GLY A 160 10.67 -0.90 -2.40
CA GLY A 160 11.03 -1.82 -1.32
C GLY A 160 11.28 -1.13 0.03
N GLU A 161 11.93 0.04 0.01
CA GLU A 161 12.19 0.84 1.22
C GLU A 161 10.87 1.27 1.89
N GLU A 162 9.94 1.78 1.09
CA GLU A 162 8.63 2.25 1.54
C GLU A 162 7.74 1.09 2.03
N LEU A 163 7.80 -0.06 1.37
CA LEU A 163 7.06 -1.25 1.80
C LEU A 163 7.55 -1.78 3.15
N ALA A 164 8.87 -1.77 3.40
CA ALA A 164 9.43 -2.19 4.68
C ALA A 164 9.02 -1.25 5.82
N VAL A 165 9.05 0.07 5.56
CA VAL A 165 8.59 1.09 6.53
C VAL A 165 7.10 0.91 6.84
N LEU A 166 6.25 0.79 5.82
CA LEU A 166 4.81 0.57 6.02
C LEU A 166 4.53 -0.71 6.82
N SER A 167 5.18 -1.81 6.46
CA SER A 167 5.02 -3.11 7.12
C SER A 167 5.42 -3.07 8.59
N LEU A 168 6.51 -2.39 8.94
CA LEU A 168 6.90 -2.23 10.34
C LEU A 168 5.93 -1.32 11.08
N ALA A 169 5.53 -0.19 10.49
CA ALA A 169 4.58 0.73 11.07
C ALA A 169 3.23 0.05 11.38
N ASP A 170 2.71 -0.75 10.45
CA ASP A 170 1.50 -1.56 10.61
C ASP A 170 1.63 -2.54 11.79
N ARG A 171 2.75 -3.26 11.86
CA ARG A 171 3.03 -4.17 12.98
C ARG A 171 3.07 -3.45 14.33
N LEU A 172 3.70 -2.27 14.37
CA LEU A 172 3.85 -1.48 15.59
C LEU A 172 2.54 -0.83 16.04
N ALA A 173 1.61 -0.57 15.11
CA ALA A 173 0.30 0.00 15.41
C ALA A 173 -0.66 -1.02 16.06
N ALA A 174 -0.56 -2.29 15.67
CA ALA A 174 -1.53 -3.31 16.10
C ALA A 174 -1.68 -3.42 17.64
N GLN A 175 -0.58 -3.47 18.40
CA GLN A 175 -0.48 -3.52 19.89
C GLN A 175 -1.60 -4.25 20.67
N GLY A 176 -2.22 -5.27 20.08
CA GLY A 176 -3.26 -6.06 20.75
C GLY A 176 -2.69 -7.00 21.80
N PRO A 177 -3.54 -7.58 22.66
CA PRO A 177 -3.12 -8.41 23.80
C PRO A 177 -2.34 -9.68 23.40
N ARG A 178 -2.44 -10.12 22.14
CA ARG A 178 -1.66 -11.24 21.61
C ARG A 178 -0.34 -10.84 20.95
N LEU A 179 -0.09 -9.55 20.76
CA LEU A 179 1.19 -9.05 20.27
C LEU A 179 2.19 -9.03 21.43
N LYS A 180 3.32 -9.71 21.25
CA LYS A 180 4.40 -9.79 22.24
C LYS A 180 5.66 -9.14 21.66
N PRO A 181 6.63 -8.71 22.49
CA PRO A 181 7.89 -8.13 22.01
C PRO A 181 8.60 -9.02 20.98
N GLU A 182 8.60 -10.34 21.16
CA GLU A 182 9.27 -11.26 20.23
C GLU A 182 8.60 -11.29 18.85
N HIS A 183 7.29 -10.97 18.78
CA HIS A 183 6.61 -10.81 17.50
C HIS A 183 7.06 -9.56 16.76
N ILE A 184 7.41 -8.50 17.49
CA ILE A 184 7.93 -7.25 16.93
C ILE A 184 9.37 -7.49 16.47
N ASP A 185 10.22 -8.06 17.31
CA ASP A 185 11.63 -8.36 16.99
C ASP A 185 11.74 -9.25 15.74
N ARG A 186 10.92 -10.31 15.66
CA ARG A 186 10.84 -11.15 14.47
C ARG A 186 10.41 -10.36 13.24
N HIS A 187 9.45 -9.46 13.36
CA HIS A 187 8.96 -8.68 12.21
C HIS A 187 9.98 -7.63 11.76
N VAL A 188 10.76 -7.06 12.68
CA VAL A 188 11.93 -6.22 12.36
C VAL A 188 12.96 -7.03 11.57
N ALA A 189 13.27 -8.26 12.00
CA ALA A 189 14.18 -9.15 11.26
C ALA A 189 13.65 -9.50 9.86
N LEU A 190 12.34 -9.77 9.72
CA LEU A 190 11.70 -9.98 8.41
C LEU A 190 11.83 -8.75 7.50
N CYS A 191 11.57 -7.55 8.03
CA CYS A 191 11.70 -6.31 7.25
C CYS A 191 13.16 -6.07 6.82
N ALA A 192 14.13 -6.30 7.71
CA ALA A 192 15.55 -6.19 7.39
C ALA A 192 15.99 -7.19 6.31
N GLY A 193 15.61 -8.47 6.45
CA GLY A 193 15.91 -9.49 5.44
C GLY A 193 15.25 -9.18 4.09
N PHE A 194 14.03 -8.65 4.09
CA PHE A 194 13.37 -8.17 2.88
C PHE A 194 14.15 -7.02 2.22
N LEU A 195 14.59 -6.02 2.99
CA LEU A 195 15.38 -4.90 2.48
C LEU A 195 16.71 -5.35 1.86
N GLU A 196 17.38 -6.33 2.46
CA GLU A 196 18.59 -6.92 1.88
C GLU A 196 18.31 -7.58 0.53
N THR A 197 17.25 -8.39 0.43
CA THR A 197 16.84 -9.00 -0.85
C THR A 197 16.46 -7.94 -1.88
N SER A 198 15.66 -6.95 -1.49
CA SER A 198 15.25 -5.85 -2.38
C SER A 198 16.44 -5.05 -2.88
N SER A 199 17.44 -4.82 -2.03
CA SER A 199 18.66 -4.08 -2.38
C SER A 199 19.55 -4.84 -3.36
N LYS A 200 19.60 -6.19 -3.28
CA LYS A 200 20.39 -7.02 -4.22
C LYS A 200 19.82 -7.02 -5.64
N LEU A 201 18.53 -6.74 -5.79
CA LEU A 201 17.83 -6.68 -7.08
C LEU A 201 17.75 -5.26 -7.66
N ASN A 202 18.19 -4.24 -6.91
CA ASN A 202 18.29 -2.87 -7.40
C ASN A 202 19.41 -2.70 -8.46
N PRO A 203 19.28 -1.74 -9.40
CA PRO A 203 18.15 -0.82 -9.55
C PRO A 203 16.98 -1.46 -10.31
N TYR A 204 15.75 -1.13 -9.89
CA TYR A 204 14.56 -1.44 -10.67
C TYR A 204 14.30 -0.37 -11.73
N PRO A 205 13.79 -0.74 -12.92
CA PRO A 205 13.34 0.25 -13.89
C PRO A 205 12.16 1.05 -13.32
N GLU A 206 12.24 2.37 -13.41
CA GLU A 206 11.10 3.24 -13.12
C GLU A 206 10.05 3.09 -14.23
N PRO A 207 8.75 3.03 -13.91
CA PRO A 207 7.71 2.97 -14.92
C PRO A 207 7.68 4.23 -15.80
N ASP A 208 7.49 4.04 -17.10
CA ASP A 208 7.17 5.15 -18.01
C ASP A 208 5.68 5.48 -17.91
N TYR A 209 5.34 6.34 -16.95
CA TYR A 209 3.97 6.80 -16.76
C TYR A 209 3.41 7.54 -17.98
N GLY A 210 4.27 8.19 -18.78
CA GLY A 210 3.86 8.90 -19.99
C GLY A 210 3.42 7.94 -21.09
N ALA A 211 4.20 6.88 -21.32
CA ALA A 211 3.83 5.81 -22.23
C ALA A 211 2.53 5.11 -21.79
N LEU A 212 2.39 4.82 -20.49
CA LEU A 212 1.16 4.23 -19.93
C LEU A 212 -0.05 5.15 -20.11
N ALA A 213 0.10 6.44 -19.84
CA ALA A 213 -0.96 7.43 -20.06
C ALA A 213 -1.37 7.52 -21.54
N GLY A 214 -0.39 7.49 -22.46
CA GLY A 214 -0.64 7.50 -23.91
C GLY A 214 -1.32 6.24 -24.44
N ALA A 215 -1.20 5.11 -23.73
CA ALA A 215 -1.86 3.85 -24.08
C ALA A 215 -3.29 3.73 -23.51
N LEU A 216 -3.67 4.61 -22.57
CA LEU A 216 -4.99 4.63 -21.95
C LEU A 216 -6.00 5.51 -22.72
N PRO A 217 -7.32 5.32 -22.51
CA PRO A 217 -8.34 6.16 -23.13
C PRO A 217 -8.20 7.66 -22.78
N PRO A 218 -8.72 8.58 -23.61
CA PRO A 218 -8.58 10.03 -23.40
C PRO A 218 -9.17 10.56 -22.08
N ASP A 219 -10.13 9.86 -21.47
CA ASP A 219 -10.73 10.20 -20.19
C ASP A 219 -9.99 9.59 -18.98
N ALA A 220 -8.90 8.86 -19.21
CA ALA A 220 -8.00 8.40 -18.16
C ALA A 220 -7.26 9.57 -17.50
N THR A 221 -6.81 9.34 -16.26
CA THR A 221 -6.04 10.30 -15.46
C THR A 221 -4.68 9.72 -15.10
N ASP A 222 -3.79 10.54 -14.56
CA ASP A 222 -2.52 10.11 -13.97
C ASP A 222 -2.67 8.93 -12.99
N ALA A 223 -3.75 8.92 -12.21
CA ALA A 223 -4.03 7.82 -11.28
C ALA A 223 -4.27 6.48 -12.00
N ASP A 224 -4.84 6.50 -13.20
CA ASP A 224 -5.04 5.30 -14.01
C ASP A 224 -3.71 4.77 -14.55
N ALA A 225 -2.82 5.66 -15.00
CA ALA A 225 -1.46 5.31 -15.44
C ALA A 225 -0.63 4.74 -14.27
N GLY A 226 -0.69 5.38 -13.10
CA GLY A 226 -0.03 4.89 -11.88
C GLY A 226 -0.54 3.52 -11.44
N TYR A 227 -1.86 3.31 -11.45
CA TYR A 227 -2.44 2.00 -11.15
C TYR A 227 -2.04 0.93 -12.19
N ALA A 228 -2.00 1.28 -13.48
CA ALA A 228 -1.54 0.37 -14.53
C ALA A 228 -0.07 -0.05 -14.33
N ALA A 229 0.80 0.87 -13.91
CA ALA A 229 2.18 0.56 -13.54
C ALA A 229 2.27 -0.44 -12.37
N ALA A 230 1.53 -0.18 -11.29
CA ALA A 230 1.45 -1.06 -10.13
C ALA A 230 0.99 -2.47 -10.53
N HIS A 231 -0.11 -2.55 -11.27
CA HIS A 231 -0.70 -3.81 -11.71
C HIS A 231 0.25 -4.59 -12.64
N ALA A 232 0.91 -3.92 -13.60
CA ALA A 232 1.87 -4.55 -14.49
C ALA A 232 3.03 -5.17 -13.71
N ARG A 233 3.57 -4.44 -12.72
CA ARG A 233 4.64 -4.94 -11.85
C ARG A 233 4.24 -6.20 -11.09
N LEU A 234 3.03 -6.25 -10.56
CA LEU A 234 2.50 -7.44 -9.87
C LEU A 234 2.35 -8.64 -10.81
N LEU A 235 1.94 -8.42 -12.06
CA LEU A 235 1.87 -9.47 -13.07
C LEU A 235 3.26 -9.98 -13.48
N VAL A 236 4.23 -9.09 -13.67
CA VAL A 236 5.62 -9.46 -13.96
C VAL A 236 6.22 -10.28 -12.82
N ALA A 237 5.99 -9.90 -11.57
CA ALA A 237 6.46 -10.67 -10.42
C ALA A 237 5.85 -12.09 -10.38
N ARG A 238 4.66 -12.28 -10.95
CA ARG A 238 4.01 -13.60 -11.11
C ARG A 238 4.47 -14.36 -12.35
N GLY A 239 5.44 -13.84 -13.10
CA GLY A 239 6.08 -14.50 -14.24
C GLY A 239 5.48 -14.16 -15.60
N LEU A 240 4.62 -13.14 -15.69
CA LEU A 240 4.17 -12.65 -16.98
C LEU A 240 5.30 -11.82 -17.64
N ASP A 241 5.42 -11.94 -18.95
CA ASP A 241 6.34 -11.12 -19.74
C ASP A 241 6.03 -9.60 -19.56
N PRO A 242 7.04 -8.70 -19.46
CA PRO A 242 6.81 -7.27 -19.23
C PRO A 242 5.90 -6.57 -20.25
N GLU A 243 6.01 -6.89 -21.54
CA GLU A 243 5.16 -6.27 -22.57
C GLU A 243 3.72 -6.78 -22.43
N ALA A 244 3.56 -8.09 -22.25
CA ALA A 244 2.26 -8.72 -22.01
C ALA A 244 1.60 -8.20 -20.73
N ALA A 245 2.37 -8.01 -19.65
CA ALA A 245 1.89 -7.46 -18.39
C ALA A 245 1.43 -6.01 -18.53
N THR A 246 2.17 -5.21 -19.29
CA THR A 246 1.81 -3.82 -19.59
C THR A 246 0.50 -3.76 -20.38
N ALA A 247 0.40 -4.53 -21.47
CA ALA A 247 -0.82 -4.61 -22.29
C ALA A 247 -2.04 -5.07 -21.48
N ALA A 248 -1.88 -6.13 -20.66
CA ALA A 248 -2.94 -6.62 -19.78
C ALA A 248 -3.38 -5.57 -18.75
N SER A 249 -2.45 -4.77 -18.23
CA SER A 249 -2.72 -3.76 -17.22
C SER A 249 -3.42 -2.54 -17.80
N VAL A 250 -3.03 -2.11 -19.00
CA VAL A 250 -3.74 -1.06 -19.75
C VAL A 250 -5.17 -1.49 -20.08
N ALA A 251 -5.35 -2.73 -20.56
CA ALA A 251 -6.69 -3.28 -20.84
C ALA A 251 -7.56 -3.36 -19.58
N HIS A 252 -6.98 -3.81 -18.46
CA HIS A 252 -7.66 -3.87 -17.17
C HIS A 252 -8.07 -2.47 -16.68
N ALA A 253 -7.14 -1.52 -16.62
CA ALA A 253 -7.43 -0.14 -16.21
C ALA A 253 -8.50 0.53 -17.10
N THR A 254 -8.44 0.29 -18.41
CA THR A 254 -9.47 0.72 -19.38
C THR A 254 -10.84 0.14 -19.04
N SER A 255 -10.92 -1.14 -18.68
CA SER A 255 -12.18 -1.79 -18.32
C SER A 255 -12.83 -1.17 -17.07
N LEU A 256 -12.01 -0.65 -16.14
CA LEU A 256 -12.46 0.00 -14.92
C LEU A 256 -12.95 1.45 -15.13
N LEU A 257 -12.77 2.03 -16.31
CA LEU A 257 -13.34 3.34 -16.67
C LEU A 257 -14.77 3.22 -17.23
N ARG A 258 -15.13 2.04 -17.72
CA ARG A 258 -16.45 1.77 -18.35
C ARG A 258 -17.51 1.29 -17.37
N ARG A 259 -17.20 1.24 -16.07
CA ARG A 259 -18.07 0.78 -14.99
C ARG A 259 -18.32 1.93 -14.01
#